data_AF-A0A191UUG7-F1
#
_entry.id   AF-A0A191UUG7-F1
#
_cell.length_a   1.000
_cell.length_b   1.000
_cell.length_c   1.000
_cell.angle_alpha   90.00
_cell.angle_beta   90.00
_cell.angle_gamma   90.00
#
_symmetry.space_group_name_H-M   'P 1'
#
loop_
_entity.id
_entity.type
_entity.pdbx_description
1 polymer ?
#
loop_
_entity_poly.entity_id
_entity_poly.type
_entity_poly.pdbx_seq_one_letter_code
_entity_poly.pdbx_strand_id
1 'polypeptide(L)'
;MTAGREAPDSGDKRAGWPAVAPESLPGAWQPLLERPALAELLGHPLAGAALTRMRRLPPGVAVHSLRTFLLADARARIEGTAYDRVGLLAAAAFHDSGLVGRAPLGRGGFPGRSAELLDRFLAGQQVGTARRGALTRAVREHMRPFPARDAGPEARLLHFGAWLDVTGRGERLAPGDRRRLAALAPTPWFAVSFSARVAACGLRRALPASASARR
;
A
#
# COMPACT_ATOMS: atom_id res chain seq x y z
N MET A 1 39.75 4.75 -37.70
CA MET A 1 39.43 4.96 -36.28
C MET A 1 38.05 5.58 -36.21
N THR A 2 37.03 4.73 -36.12
CA THR A 2 35.61 5.09 -36.24
C THR A 2 35.01 5.37 -34.87
N ALA A 3 34.49 6.58 -34.68
CA ALA A 3 33.76 6.98 -33.49
C ALA A 3 32.40 6.27 -33.46
N GLY A 4 32.21 5.39 -32.48
CA GLY A 4 30.93 4.76 -32.18
C GLY A 4 30.02 5.75 -31.46
N ARG A 5 28.93 6.15 -32.11
CA ARG A 5 27.88 7.00 -31.55
C ARG A 5 26.79 6.05 -31.02
N GLU A 6 26.72 5.86 -29.71
CA GLU A 6 25.61 5.13 -29.08
C GLU A 6 24.30 5.90 -29.28
N ALA A 7 23.31 5.19 -29.81
CA ALA A 7 21.95 5.69 -30.00
C ALA A 7 21.19 5.61 -28.66
N PRO A 8 20.40 6.64 -28.30
CA PRO A 8 19.52 6.55 -27.14
C PRO A 8 18.36 5.60 -27.40
N ASP A 9 18.17 4.65 -26.48
CA ASP A 9 17.01 3.76 -26.38
C ASP A 9 15.74 4.62 -26.31
N SER A 10 15.02 4.62 -27.41
CA SER A 10 13.84 5.44 -27.66
C SER A 10 12.66 4.50 -27.89
N GLY A 11 11.80 4.43 -26.88
CA GLY A 11 10.44 3.96 -27.09
C GLY A 11 9.87 3.08 -26.00
N ASP A 12 9.74 3.61 -24.77
CA ASP A 12 8.61 3.24 -23.93
C ASP A 12 7.35 3.81 -24.61
N LYS A 13 6.86 3.08 -25.63
CA LYS A 13 5.59 3.35 -26.26
C LYS A 13 4.55 3.15 -25.17
N ARG A 14 4.02 4.27 -24.67
CA ARG A 14 2.78 4.38 -23.88
C ARG A 14 1.75 3.42 -24.45
N ALA A 15 1.69 2.21 -23.91
CA ALA A 15 0.51 1.38 -23.99
C ALA A 15 -0.53 2.14 -23.17
N GLY A 16 -1.37 2.91 -23.86
CA GLY A 16 -2.50 3.58 -23.26
C GLY A 16 -3.42 2.51 -22.69
N TRP A 17 -3.31 2.24 -21.39
CA TRP A 17 -4.30 1.41 -20.72
C TRP A 17 -5.63 2.17 -20.81
N PRO A 18 -6.76 1.48 -21.04
CA PRO A 18 -8.04 2.14 -20.94
C PRO A 18 -8.09 2.81 -19.56
N ALA A 19 -8.29 4.13 -19.55
CA ALA A 19 -8.60 4.85 -18.34
C ALA A 19 -9.83 4.17 -17.74
N VAL A 20 -9.63 3.40 -16.67
CA VAL A 20 -10.74 2.78 -15.97
C VAL A 20 -11.57 3.95 -15.47
N ALA A 21 -12.73 4.16 -16.10
CA ALA A 21 -13.72 5.08 -15.57
C ALA A 21 -13.93 4.65 -14.12
N PRO A 22 -13.67 5.54 -13.14
CA PRO A 22 -13.80 5.15 -11.75
C PRO A 22 -15.26 4.74 -11.55
N GLU A 23 -15.51 3.43 -11.42
CA GLU A 23 -16.70 2.98 -10.71
C GLU A 23 -16.72 3.80 -9.42
N SER A 24 -17.82 4.51 -9.17
CA SER A 24 -17.88 5.59 -8.18
C SER A 24 -17.18 5.17 -6.88
N LEU A 25 -16.02 5.79 -6.60
CA LEU A 25 -15.27 5.52 -5.39
C LEU A 25 -16.13 5.90 -4.18
N PRO A 26 -16.01 5.19 -3.04
CA PRO A 26 -16.83 5.49 -1.87
C PRO A 26 -16.72 6.97 -1.47
N GLY A 27 -17.86 7.65 -1.29
CA GLY A 27 -17.89 9.07 -0.93
C GLY A 27 -17.12 9.40 0.36
N ALA A 28 -17.02 8.44 1.29
CA ALA A 28 -16.21 8.56 2.50
C ALA A 28 -14.70 8.72 2.23
N TRP A 29 -14.23 8.41 1.02
CA TRP A 29 -12.83 8.59 0.62
C TRP A 29 -12.58 9.95 -0.01
N GLN A 30 -13.62 10.66 -0.44
CA GLN A 30 -13.53 11.90 -1.22
C GLN A 30 -12.63 12.97 -0.56
N PRO A 31 -12.74 13.25 0.76
CA PRO A 31 -11.87 14.23 1.40
C PRO A 31 -10.37 13.88 1.34
N LEU A 32 -10.03 12.58 1.23
CA LEU A 32 -8.67 12.11 1.07
C LEU A 32 -8.24 12.12 -0.41
N LEU A 33 -9.13 11.72 -1.32
CA LEU A 33 -8.85 11.68 -2.76
C LEU A 33 -8.59 13.09 -3.34
N GLU A 34 -9.21 14.12 -2.77
CA GLU A 34 -8.99 15.53 -3.14
C GLU A 34 -7.67 16.11 -2.63
N ARG A 35 -6.89 15.34 -1.85
CA ARG A 35 -5.56 15.80 -1.45
C ARG A 35 -4.61 15.75 -2.65
N PRO A 36 -3.78 16.80 -2.89
CA PRO A 36 -2.92 16.90 -4.08
C PRO A 36 -2.12 15.64 -4.39
N ALA A 37 -1.52 15.03 -3.36
CA ALA A 37 -0.73 13.81 -3.51
C ALA A 37 -1.50 12.63 -4.12
N LEU A 38 -2.80 12.50 -3.85
CA LEU A 38 -3.69 11.49 -4.44
C LEU A 38 -4.37 11.99 -5.71
N ALA A 39 -4.84 13.24 -5.71
CA ALA A 39 -5.55 13.85 -6.83
C ALA A 39 -4.71 13.80 -8.12
N GLU A 40 -3.41 14.05 -8.02
CA GLU A 40 -2.45 13.96 -9.14
C GLU A 40 -2.27 12.54 -9.70
N LEU A 41 -2.62 11.51 -8.93
CA LEU A 41 -2.57 10.11 -9.35
C LEU A 41 -3.89 9.63 -9.94
N LEU A 42 -4.97 10.40 -9.79
CA LEU A 42 -6.26 10.07 -10.39
C LEU A 42 -6.13 10.08 -11.92
N GLY A 43 -6.65 9.04 -12.57
CA GLY A 43 -6.47 8.82 -14.01
C GLY A 43 -5.24 7.96 -14.35
N HIS A 44 -4.28 7.77 -13.44
CA HIS A 44 -3.23 6.78 -13.67
C HIS A 44 -3.84 5.36 -13.60
N PRO A 45 -3.69 4.53 -14.65
CA PRO A 45 -4.36 3.22 -14.72
C PRO A 45 -4.07 2.28 -13.55
N LEU A 46 -2.79 2.14 -13.16
CA LEU A 46 -2.40 1.34 -12.00
C LEU A 46 -2.97 1.88 -10.67
N ALA A 47 -3.04 3.21 -10.50
CA ALA A 47 -3.62 3.84 -9.32
C ALA A 47 -5.12 3.57 -9.26
N GLY A 48 -5.85 3.76 -10.37
CA GLY A 48 -7.27 3.45 -10.48
C GLY A 48 -7.57 1.97 -10.20
N ALA A 49 -6.76 1.06 -10.72
CA ALA A 49 -6.87 -0.36 -10.45
C ALA A 49 -6.63 -0.70 -8.96
N ALA A 50 -5.63 -0.08 -8.32
CA ALA A 50 -5.36 -0.26 -6.89
C ALA A 50 -6.51 0.26 -6.01
N LEU A 51 -7.02 1.47 -6.29
CA LEU A 51 -8.18 2.05 -5.59
C LEU A 51 -9.43 1.18 -5.75
N THR A 52 -9.64 0.61 -6.94
CA THR A 52 -10.75 -0.32 -7.18
C THR A 52 -10.63 -1.57 -6.31
N ARG A 53 -9.41 -2.10 -6.11
CA ARG A 53 -9.18 -3.26 -5.23
C ARG A 53 -9.49 -2.96 -3.77
N MET A 54 -9.23 -1.73 -3.31
CA MET A 54 -9.50 -1.32 -1.93
C MET A 54 -10.99 -1.36 -1.55
N ARG A 55 -11.91 -1.31 -2.52
CA ARG A 55 -13.37 -1.41 -2.25
C ARG A 55 -13.78 -2.71 -1.57
N ARG A 56 -12.92 -3.73 -1.66
CA ARG A 56 -13.13 -5.05 -1.03
C ARG A 56 -12.61 -5.11 0.41
N LEU A 57 -11.95 -4.06 0.89
CA LEU A 57 -11.43 -3.97 2.25
C LEU A 57 -12.53 -3.47 3.21
N PRO A 58 -12.44 -3.83 4.51
CA PRO A 58 -13.25 -3.17 5.52
C PRO A 58 -13.06 -1.64 5.44
N PRO A 59 -14.13 -0.83 5.59
CA PRO A 59 -14.05 0.62 5.39
C PRO A 59 -12.91 1.32 6.14
N GLY A 60 -12.70 0.97 7.41
CA GLY A 60 -11.60 1.52 8.21
C GLY A 60 -10.21 1.17 7.69
N VAL A 61 -10.02 -0.04 7.14
CA VAL A 61 -8.74 -0.48 6.54
C VAL A 61 -8.49 0.26 5.22
N ALA A 62 -9.53 0.51 4.42
CA ALA A 62 -9.40 1.30 3.20
C ALA A 62 -9.01 2.75 3.50
N VAL A 63 -9.67 3.40 4.47
CA VAL A 63 -9.33 4.76 4.90
C VAL A 63 -7.90 4.80 5.47
N HIS A 64 -7.52 3.84 6.30
CA HIS A 64 -6.15 3.69 6.80
C HIS A 64 -5.14 3.63 5.65
N SER A 65 -5.39 2.80 4.65
CA SER A 65 -4.50 2.65 3.48
C SER A 65 -4.32 3.97 2.71
N LEU A 66 -5.38 4.76 2.55
CA LEU A 66 -5.29 6.10 1.93
C LEU A 66 -4.49 7.07 2.81
N ARG A 67 -4.75 7.10 4.12
CA ARG A 67 -4.00 7.96 5.07
C ARG A 67 -2.52 7.56 5.13
N THR A 68 -2.21 6.26 5.12
CA THR A 68 -0.84 5.74 5.05
C THR A 68 -0.08 6.31 3.85
N PHE A 69 -0.68 6.30 2.66
CA PHE A 69 -0.06 6.91 1.47
C PHE A 69 0.16 8.41 1.66
N LEU A 70 -0.84 9.15 2.16
CA LEU A 70 -0.74 10.61 2.34
C LEU A 70 0.28 11.02 3.40
N LEU A 71 0.40 10.27 4.50
CA LEU A 71 1.42 10.49 5.53
C LEU A 71 2.82 10.16 5.02
N ALA A 72 2.94 9.09 4.23
CA ALA A 72 4.18 8.74 3.56
C ALA A 72 4.63 9.84 2.58
N ASP A 73 3.70 10.34 1.76
CA ASP A 73 3.98 11.47 0.86
C ASP A 73 4.39 12.74 1.62
N ALA A 74 3.71 13.06 2.72
CA ALA A 74 4.08 14.20 3.56
C ALA A 74 5.51 14.08 4.08
N ARG A 75 5.93 12.89 4.52
CA ARG A 75 7.31 12.64 4.94
C ARG A 75 8.29 12.79 3.79
N ALA A 76 7.98 12.21 2.63
CA ALA A 76 8.82 12.31 1.45
C ALA A 76 9.05 13.76 1.02
N ARG A 77 8.00 14.60 1.06
CA ARG A 77 8.10 16.04 0.76
C ARG A 77 8.98 16.80 1.75
N ILE A 78 8.87 16.50 3.05
CA ILE A 78 9.70 17.13 4.08
C ILE A 78 11.18 16.74 3.91
N GLU A 79 11.47 15.50 3.52
CA GLU A 79 12.84 14.99 3.36
C GLU A 79 13.43 15.21 1.96
N GLY A 80 12.64 15.67 0.98
CA GLY A 80 13.06 15.70 -0.43
C GLY A 80 13.36 14.32 -1.01
N THR A 81 12.70 13.27 -0.51
CA THR A 81 12.92 11.89 -0.95
C THR A 81 12.14 11.58 -2.22
N ALA A 82 12.83 11.23 -3.31
CA ALA A 82 12.21 10.69 -4.50
C ALA A 82 11.73 9.25 -4.28
N TYR A 83 10.57 8.91 -4.83
CA TYR A 83 9.98 7.58 -4.72
C TYR A 83 8.97 7.31 -5.84
N ASP A 84 8.68 6.04 -6.07
CA ASP A 84 7.62 5.59 -6.97
C ASP A 84 6.22 5.85 -6.35
N ARG A 85 5.64 7.02 -6.67
CA ARG A 85 4.33 7.46 -6.12
C ARG A 85 3.20 6.47 -6.39
N VAL A 86 3.08 6.01 -7.64
CA VAL A 86 2.01 5.09 -8.04
C VAL A 86 2.22 3.71 -7.41
N GLY A 87 3.47 3.23 -7.36
CA GLY A 87 3.82 1.98 -6.69
C GLY A 87 3.57 2.03 -5.19
N LEU A 88 3.90 3.15 -4.53
CA LEU A 88 3.63 3.34 -3.11
C LEU A 88 2.12 3.36 -2.82
N LEU A 89 1.31 3.99 -3.67
CA LEU A 89 -0.14 3.93 -3.55
C LEU A 89 -0.65 2.49 -3.69
N ALA A 90 -0.14 1.72 -4.66
CA ALA A 90 -0.48 0.31 -4.80
C ALA A 90 -0.02 -0.53 -3.60
N ALA A 91 1.17 -0.27 -3.06
CA ALA A 91 1.65 -0.94 -1.86
C ALA A 91 0.78 -0.61 -0.64
N ALA A 92 0.43 0.66 -0.44
CA ALA A 92 -0.47 1.11 0.62
C ALA A 92 -1.87 0.47 0.48
N ALA A 93 -2.42 0.41 -0.73
CA ALA A 93 -3.70 -0.24 -1.01
C ALA A 93 -3.75 -1.73 -0.65
N PHE A 94 -2.60 -2.41 -0.65
CA PHE A 94 -2.51 -3.85 -0.42
C PHE A 94 -1.90 -4.24 0.93
N HIS A 95 -1.24 -3.35 1.66
CA HIS A 95 -0.40 -3.73 2.80
C HIS A 95 -1.13 -4.54 3.88
N ASP A 96 -2.42 -4.25 4.07
CA ASP A 96 -3.31 -4.92 5.01
C ASP A 96 -4.35 -5.84 4.36
N SER A 97 -4.30 -6.04 3.04
CA SER A 97 -5.26 -6.89 2.32
C SER A 97 -5.27 -8.34 2.82
N GLY A 98 -4.14 -8.83 3.35
CA GLY A 98 -4.00 -10.14 3.97
C GLY A 98 -4.77 -10.30 5.29
N LEU A 99 -5.24 -9.22 5.92
CA LEU A 99 -6.12 -9.29 7.09
C LEU A 99 -7.52 -9.84 6.72
N VAL A 100 -7.90 -9.69 5.45
CA VAL A 100 -9.22 -10.05 4.93
C VAL A 100 -9.25 -11.52 4.49
N GLY A 101 -10.36 -12.19 4.79
CA GLY A 101 -10.59 -13.58 4.43
C GLY A 101 -10.36 -14.56 5.58
N ARG A 102 -10.74 -15.83 5.35
CA ARG A 102 -10.72 -16.90 6.36
C ARG A 102 -9.69 -17.99 6.09
N ALA A 103 -9.07 -17.99 4.90
CA ALA A 103 -8.12 -19.03 4.54
C ALA A 103 -6.88 -18.99 5.45
N PRO A 104 -6.26 -20.16 5.74
CA PRO A 104 -5.06 -20.25 6.58
C PRO A 104 -3.96 -19.29 6.14
N LEU A 105 -3.17 -18.81 7.09
CA LEU A 105 -2.01 -17.97 6.84
C LEU A 105 -0.74 -18.82 6.90
N GLY A 106 0.13 -18.69 5.89
CA GLY A 106 1.46 -19.30 5.92
C GLY A 106 2.39 -18.65 6.96
N ARG A 107 3.65 -19.11 7.03
CA ARG A 107 4.67 -18.59 7.97
C ARG A 107 4.80 -17.07 7.96
N GLY A 108 4.65 -16.44 6.79
CA GLY A 108 4.70 -14.98 6.61
C GLY A 108 3.54 -14.19 7.21
N GLY A 109 2.51 -14.84 7.77
CA GLY A 109 1.35 -14.18 8.35
C GLY A 109 0.57 -13.35 7.32
N PHE A 110 -0.21 -12.38 7.82
CA PHE A 110 -0.96 -11.49 6.94
C PHE A 110 -0.07 -10.59 6.05
N PRO A 111 1.10 -10.08 6.49
CA PRO A 111 1.94 -9.25 5.61
C PRO A 111 2.50 -10.06 4.43
N GLY A 112 2.85 -11.34 4.66
CA GLY A 112 3.25 -12.25 3.59
C GLY A 112 2.12 -12.45 2.57
N ARG A 113 0.88 -12.68 3.05
CA ARG A 113 -0.29 -12.79 2.18
C ARG A 113 -0.60 -11.49 1.43
N SER A 114 -0.51 -10.34 2.10
CA SER A 114 -0.66 -9.03 1.46
C SER A 114 0.35 -8.85 0.32
N ALA A 115 1.60 -9.26 0.54
CA ALA A 115 2.65 -9.19 -0.48
C ALA A 115 2.37 -10.13 -1.66
N GLU A 116 1.86 -11.34 -1.44
CA GLU A 116 1.45 -12.28 -2.50
C GLU A 116 0.24 -11.77 -3.30
N LEU A 117 -0.71 -11.09 -2.63
CA LEU A 117 -1.84 -10.44 -3.28
C LEU A 117 -1.39 -9.26 -4.16
N LEU A 118 -0.48 -8.43 -3.64
CA LEU A 118 0.13 -7.35 -4.39
C LEU A 118 0.91 -7.88 -5.59
N ASP A 119 1.70 -8.94 -5.40
CA ASP A 119 2.52 -9.51 -6.47
C ASP A 119 1.67 -9.99 -7.65
N ARG A 120 0.61 -10.75 -7.38
CA ARG A 120 -0.34 -11.21 -8.41
C ARG A 120 -1.07 -10.05 -9.08
N PHE A 121 -1.43 -9.01 -8.32
CA PHE A 121 -2.05 -7.81 -8.87
C PHE A 121 -1.10 -7.10 -9.84
N LEU A 122 0.13 -6.81 -9.40
CA LEU A 122 1.13 -6.12 -10.21
C LEU A 122 1.55 -6.96 -11.43
N ALA A 123 1.61 -8.29 -11.30
CA ALA A 123 1.81 -9.21 -12.42
C ALA A 123 0.73 -9.04 -13.49
N GLY A 124 -0.55 -9.04 -13.08
CA GLY A 124 -1.68 -8.84 -13.98
C GLY A 124 -1.74 -7.43 -14.60
N GLN A 125 -1.10 -6.45 -13.97
CA GLN A 125 -0.90 -5.10 -14.51
C GLN A 125 0.42 -4.95 -15.29
N GLN A 126 1.09 -6.07 -15.62
CA GLN A 126 2.33 -6.11 -16.40
C GLN A 126 3.49 -5.27 -15.82
N VAL A 127 3.51 -5.07 -14.50
CA VAL A 127 4.60 -4.36 -13.83
C VAL A 127 5.85 -5.25 -13.80
N GLY A 128 7.00 -4.68 -14.16
CA GLY A 128 8.29 -5.39 -14.20
C GLY A 128 8.69 -6.04 -12.87
N THR A 129 9.43 -7.14 -12.96
CA THR A 129 9.82 -8.01 -11.83
C THR A 129 10.61 -7.28 -10.74
N ALA A 130 11.55 -6.40 -11.10
CA ALA A 130 12.34 -5.64 -10.13
C ALA A 130 11.47 -4.69 -9.29
N ARG A 131 10.61 -3.90 -9.94
CA ARG A 131 9.66 -3.00 -9.28
C ARG A 131 8.67 -3.77 -8.40
N ARG A 132 8.16 -4.90 -8.89
CA ARG A 132 7.33 -5.83 -8.09
C ARG A 132 8.06 -6.34 -6.85
N GLY A 133 9.30 -6.78 -6.99
CA GLY A 133 10.11 -7.27 -5.88
C GLY A 133 10.28 -6.20 -4.79
N ALA A 134 10.57 -4.96 -5.16
CA ALA A 134 10.71 -3.86 -4.23
C ALA A 134 9.40 -3.55 -3.48
N LEU A 135 8.26 -3.44 -4.19
CA LEU A 135 6.96 -3.10 -3.60
C LEU A 135 6.40 -4.24 -2.73
N THR A 136 6.58 -5.49 -3.16
CA THR A 136 6.13 -6.66 -2.38
C THR A 136 6.99 -6.87 -1.14
N ARG A 137 8.30 -6.56 -1.20
CA ARG A 137 9.18 -6.51 -0.03
C ARG A 137 8.73 -5.43 0.95
N ALA A 138 8.42 -4.22 0.47
CA ALA A 138 7.87 -3.14 1.29
C ALA A 138 6.63 -3.60 2.07
N VAL A 139 5.66 -4.20 1.37
CA VAL A 139 4.45 -4.75 2.01
C VAL A 139 4.76 -5.90 2.97
N ARG A 140 5.68 -6.82 2.63
CA ARG A 140 6.00 -7.94 3.52
C ARG A 140 6.60 -7.48 4.84
N GLU A 141 7.35 -6.37 4.82
CA GLU A 141 8.15 -5.89 5.94
C GLU A 141 7.53 -4.72 6.72
N HIS A 142 6.36 -4.19 6.33
CA HIS A 142 5.78 -3.00 6.95
C HIS A 142 5.50 -3.14 8.47
N MET A 143 5.28 -4.36 8.96
CA MET A 143 5.08 -4.65 10.39
C MET A 143 6.37 -4.84 11.19
N ARG A 144 7.56 -4.78 10.57
CA ARG A 144 8.82 -4.85 11.31
C ARG A 144 8.89 -3.69 12.32
N PRO A 145 9.50 -3.86 13.50
CA PRO A 145 9.65 -2.76 14.46
C PRO A 145 10.40 -1.54 13.88
N PHE A 146 11.30 -1.81 12.93
CA PHE A 146 12.05 -0.83 12.15
C PHE A 146 12.23 -1.33 10.70
N PRO A 147 12.31 -0.44 9.71
CA PRO A 147 12.69 -0.82 8.34
C PRO A 147 14.05 -1.52 8.30
N ALA A 148 14.25 -2.41 7.31
CA ALA A 148 15.56 -2.98 7.05
C ALA A 148 16.59 -1.89 6.67
N ARG A 149 17.87 -2.12 6.97
CA ARG A 149 18.95 -1.17 6.66
C ARG A 149 19.06 -0.90 5.15
N ASP A 150 18.85 -1.92 4.35
CA ASP A 150 18.88 -1.90 2.88
C ASP A 150 17.50 -1.63 2.25
N ALA A 151 16.50 -1.22 3.04
CA ALA A 151 15.17 -0.93 2.52
C ALA A 151 15.21 0.18 1.44
N GLY A 152 14.36 0.07 0.42
CA GLY A 152 14.15 1.17 -0.53
C GLY A 152 13.35 2.33 0.07
N PRO A 153 13.25 3.47 -0.64
CA PRO A 153 12.44 4.60 -0.19
C PRO A 153 10.97 4.21 0.01
N GLU A 154 10.36 3.43 -0.88
CA GLU A 154 8.96 3.00 -0.77
C GLU A 154 8.72 2.16 0.49
N ALA A 155 9.66 1.30 0.85
CA ALA A 155 9.56 0.47 2.06
C ALA A 155 9.64 1.30 3.34
N ARG A 156 10.55 2.29 3.39
CA ARG A 156 10.66 3.22 4.54
C ARG A 156 9.42 4.11 4.67
N LEU A 157 8.95 4.66 3.55
CA LEU A 157 7.80 5.54 3.50
C LEU A 157 6.49 4.81 3.83
N LEU A 158 6.28 3.60 3.30
CA LEU A 158 5.13 2.76 3.65
C LEU A 158 5.13 2.42 5.15
N HIS A 159 6.29 2.01 5.69
CA HIS A 159 6.45 1.73 7.10
C HIS A 159 6.10 2.96 7.95
N PHE A 160 6.68 4.12 7.62
CA PHE A 160 6.40 5.37 8.31
C PHE A 160 4.91 5.72 8.32
N GLY A 161 4.26 5.72 7.15
CA GLY A 161 2.85 6.07 7.02
C GLY A 161 1.92 5.13 7.79
N ALA A 162 2.19 3.81 7.73
CA ALA A 162 1.38 2.80 8.43
C ALA A 162 1.50 2.94 9.96
N TRP A 163 2.73 3.09 10.46
CA TRP A 163 2.98 3.23 11.90
C TRP A 163 2.47 4.56 12.45
N LEU A 164 2.65 5.66 11.72
CA LEU A 164 2.18 6.97 12.14
C LEU A 164 0.65 6.96 12.27
N ASP A 165 -0.09 6.44 11.29
CA ASP A 165 -1.56 6.48 11.31
C ASP A 165 -2.16 5.75 12.52
N VAL A 166 -1.62 4.57 12.87
CA VAL A 166 -2.16 3.73 13.95
C VAL A 166 -1.64 4.15 15.32
N THR A 167 -0.33 4.40 15.43
CA THR A 167 0.34 4.54 16.74
C THR A 167 0.69 5.98 17.10
N GLY A 168 0.65 6.90 16.14
CA GLY A 168 1.19 8.26 16.32
C GLY A 168 2.73 8.33 16.30
N ARG A 169 3.43 7.19 16.16
CA ARG A 169 4.88 7.14 16.09
C ARG A 169 5.37 7.86 14.83
N GLY A 170 6.23 8.86 15.03
CA GLY A 170 6.73 9.69 13.92
C GLY A 170 6.02 11.02 13.77
N GLU A 171 5.11 11.41 14.67
CA GLU A 171 4.41 12.71 14.60
C GLU A 171 5.37 13.91 14.48
N ARG A 172 6.55 13.88 15.13
CA ARG A 172 7.57 14.95 15.00
C ARG A 172 8.15 15.08 13.58
N LEU A 173 8.04 14.03 12.78
CA LEU A 173 8.60 13.93 11.43
C LEU A 173 7.61 14.38 10.34
N ALA A 174 6.33 14.46 10.67
CA ALA A 174 5.25 15.03 9.85
C ALA A 174 4.20 15.70 10.77
N PRO A 175 4.53 16.84 11.41
CA PRO A 175 3.71 17.41 12.47
C PRO A 175 2.31 17.82 12.01
N GLY A 176 1.28 17.29 12.69
CA GLY A 176 -0.10 17.69 12.46
C GLY A 176 -0.79 17.04 11.26
N ASP A 177 -0.06 16.40 10.34
CA ASP A 177 -0.66 15.73 9.18
C ASP A 177 -1.59 14.59 9.59
N ARG A 178 -1.19 13.78 10.58
CA ARG A 178 -2.03 12.69 11.10
C ARG A 178 -3.35 13.21 11.67
N ARG A 179 -3.31 14.27 12.50
CA ARG A 179 -4.52 14.88 13.07
C ARG A 179 -5.42 15.45 11.97
N ARG A 180 -4.84 16.15 10.99
CA ARG A 180 -5.58 16.72 9.85
C ARG A 180 -6.29 15.63 9.03
N LEU A 181 -5.58 14.56 8.67
CA LEU A 181 -6.15 13.47 7.86
C LEU A 181 -7.19 12.66 8.65
N ALA A 182 -6.98 12.44 9.95
CA ALA A 182 -7.96 11.79 10.81
C ALA A 182 -9.26 12.61 10.97
N ALA A 183 -9.18 13.95 10.95
CA ALA A 183 -10.35 14.81 10.96
C ALA A 183 -11.12 14.78 9.63
N LEU A 184 -10.43 14.68 8.50
CA LEU A 184 -11.04 14.59 7.16
C LEU A 184 -11.74 13.25 6.90
N ALA A 185 -11.18 12.16 7.42
CA ALA A 185 -11.74 10.82 7.29
C ALA A 185 -11.65 10.08 8.63
N PRO A 186 -12.62 10.30 9.53
CA PRO A 186 -12.64 9.67 10.85
C PRO A 186 -12.79 8.16 10.76
N THR A 187 -12.03 7.44 11.58
CA THR A 187 -12.12 5.98 11.72
C THR A 187 -12.20 5.61 13.19
N PRO A 188 -13.35 5.83 13.87
CA PRO A 188 -13.49 5.54 15.28
C PRO A 188 -13.24 4.04 15.53
N TRP A 189 -12.60 3.72 16.66
CA TRP A 189 -12.27 2.35 17.05
C TRP A 189 -11.33 1.58 16.10
N PHE A 190 -10.77 2.26 15.08
CA PHE A 190 -9.96 1.58 14.07
C PHE A 190 -8.78 0.82 14.68
N ALA A 191 -7.98 1.47 15.53
CA ALA A 191 -6.84 0.84 16.18
C ALA A 191 -7.23 -0.44 16.95
N VAL A 192 -8.34 -0.41 17.69
CA VAL A 192 -8.87 -1.59 18.41
C VAL A 192 -9.27 -2.69 17.42
N SER A 193 -10.07 -2.33 16.41
CA SER A 193 -10.56 -3.29 15.42
C SER A 193 -9.44 -3.86 14.54
N PHE A 194 -8.37 -3.09 14.32
CA PHE A 194 -7.17 -3.49 13.59
C PHE A 194 -6.37 -4.48 14.43
N SER A 195 -6.06 -4.13 15.69
CA SER A 195 -5.35 -5.04 16.61
C SER A 195 -6.08 -6.37 16.80
N ALA A 196 -7.41 -6.36 16.90
CA ALA A 196 -8.20 -7.58 16.96
C ALA A 196 -8.03 -8.46 15.70
N ARG A 197 -8.00 -7.86 14.50
CA ARG A 197 -7.74 -8.58 13.24
C ARG A 197 -6.33 -9.14 13.16
N VAL A 198 -5.34 -8.38 13.61
CA VAL A 198 -3.94 -8.85 13.70
C VAL A 198 -3.83 -10.03 14.65
N ALA A 199 -4.43 -9.95 15.83
CA ALA A 199 -4.46 -11.06 16.80
C ALA A 199 -5.14 -12.31 16.22
N ALA A 200 -6.30 -12.15 15.57
CA ALA A 200 -6.99 -13.25 14.90
C ALA A 200 -6.14 -13.89 13.78
N CYS A 201 -5.38 -13.09 13.03
CA CYS A 201 -4.39 -13.61 12.06
C CYS A 201 -3.27 -14.40 12.75
N GLY A 202 -2.76 -13.91 13.88
CA GLY A 202 -1.78 -14.62 14.70
C GLY A 202 -2.27 -16.00 15.13
N LEU A 203 -3.51 -16.08 15.64
CA LEU A 203 -4.15 -17.34 16.02
C LEU A 203 -4.29 -18.30 14.82
N ARG A 204 -4.79 -17.82 13.67
CA ARG A 204 -4.93 -18.64 12.45
C ARG A 204 -3.61 -19.16 11.88
N ARG A 205 -2.50 -18.50 12.18
CA ARG A 205 -1.16 -18.96 11.79
C ARG A 205 -0.63 -20.04 12.75
N ALA A 206 -0.93 -19.90 14.04
CA ALA A 206 -0.45 -20.81 15.08
C ALA A 206 -1.26 -22.11 15.16
N LEU A 207 -2.56 -22.05 14.87
CA LEU A 207 -3.43 -23.21 14.91
C LEU A 207 -3.26 -24.08 13.65
N PRO A 208 -3.14 -25.41 13.78
CA PRO A 208 -3.15 -26.31 12.63
C PRO A 208 -4.46 -26.18 11.86
N ALA A 209 -4.41 -26.30 10.53
CA ALA A 209 -5.62 -26.35 9.72
C ALA A 209 -6.48 -27.52 10.22
N SER A 210 -7.71 -27.24 10.65
CA SER A 210 -8.63 -28.27 11.10
C SER A 210 -8.79 -29.31 9.99
N ALA A 211 -8.56 -30.58 10.31
CA ALA A 211 -8.59 -31.71 9.39
C ALA A 211 -9.97 -31.96 8.75
N SER A 212 -10.99 -31.17 9.11
CA SER A 212 -12.38 -31.31 8.70
C SER A 212 -12.75 -30.63 7.37
N ALA A 213 -11.79 -30.06 6.63
CA ALA A 213 -12.02 -29.49 5.28
C ALA A 213 -11.61 -30.43 4.13
N ARG A 214 -11.53 -31.75 4.38
CA ARG A 214 -11.43 -32.80 3.35
C ARG A 214 -12.67 -33.70 3.43
N ARG A 215 -13.79 -33.23 2.89
CA ARG A 215 -14.89 -34.08 2.42
C ARG A 215 -15.42 -33.46 1.14
#